data_AF-A0A0A0N2R8-F1
#
_entry.id   AF-A0A0A0N2R8-F1
#
_cell.length_a   1.000
_cell.length_b   1.000
_cell.length_c   1.000
_cell.angle_alpha   90.00
_cell.angle_beta   90.00
_cell.angle_gamma   90.00
#
_symmetry.space_group_name_H-M   'P 1'
#
loop_
_entity.id
_entity.type
_entity.pdbx_description
1 polymer ?
#
loop_
_entity_poly.entity_id
_entity_poly.type
_entity_poly.pdbx_seq_one_letter_code
_entity_poly.pdbx_strand_id
1 'polypeptide(L)'
;RTDDGKPWVLPVVRKAEIMLANDETLNKEYLPVLGLEGFTSASTKMLLGGGSKAIAEGKVISTQTLSGTGALRVAAEFLSKQMNFNTFYYSAQTWENHGLIFMNAGFTDGRTYRYWDAEKRCIDFEGFKKDLNNAPENAVIILHGCAHNPTGSDPTQEQWKELAQIIKSRKLFPLFDCA
;
A
#
# COMPACT_ATOMS: atom_id res chain seq x y z
N ARG A 1 1.60 -21.26 -5.55
CA ARG A 1 2.10 -22.25 -6.54
C ARG A 1 1.61 -23.63 -6.09
N THR A 2 1.54 -24.62 -6.97
CA THR A 2 1.34 -26.02 -6.57
C THR A 2 2.57 -26.52 -5.81
N ASP A 3 2.49 -27.70 -5.19
CA ASP A 3 3.64 -28.36 -4.53
C ASP A 3 4.80 -28.59 -5.52
N ASP A 4 4.48 -28.82 -6.81
CA ASP A 4 5.47 -28.91 -7.90
C ASP A 4 5.98 -27.54 -8.40
N GLY A 5 5.67 -26.45 -7.70
CA GLY A 5 6.11 -25.10 -8.05
C GLY A 5 5.41 -24.47 -9.26
N LYS A 6 4.29 -24.99 -9.77
CA LYS A 6 3.58 -24.40 -10.92
C LYS A 6 2.65 -23.25 -10.48
N PRO A 7 2.34 -22.26 -11.35
CA PRO A 7 1.26 -21.31 -11.10
C PRO A 7 -0.05 -22.04 -10.79
N TRP A 8 -0.80 -21.54 -9.81
CA TRP A 8 -2.03 -22.18 -9.37
C TRP A 8 -3.19 -21.19 -9.49
N VAL A 9 -4.20 -21.56 -10.28
CA VAL A 9 -5.44 -20.78 -10.42
C VAL A 9 -6.38 -21.19 -9.29
N LEU A 10 -6.76 -20.23 -8.46
CA LEU A 10 -7.70 -20.44 -7.36
C LEU A 10 -9.05 -20.95 -7.90
N PRO A 11 -9.67 -21.99 -7.28
CA PRO A 11 -10.95 -22.51 -7.74
C PRO A 11 -12.06 -21.45 -7.83
N VAL A 12 -12.07 -20.47 -6.92
CA VAL A 12 -13.02 -19.35 -6.93
C VAL A 12 -12.83 -18.42 -8.14
N VAL A 13 -11.58 -18.21 -8.58
CA VAL A 13 -11.27 -17.41 -9.77
C VAL A 13 -11.78 -18.13 -11.02
N ARG A 14 -11.50 -19.44 -11.14
CA ARG A 14 -12.01 -20.24 -12.25
C ARG A 14 -13.54 -20.24 -12.33
N LYS A 15 -14.21 -20.32 -11.17
CA LYS A 15 -15.68 -20.20 -11.10
C LYS A 15 -16.15 -18.84 -11.59
N ALA A 16 -15.51 -17.75 -11.15
CA ALA A 16 -15.85 -16.40 -11.58
C ALA A 16 -15.63 -16.21 -13.10
N GLU A 17 -14.54 -16.72 -13.66
CA GLU A 17 -14.25 -16.67 -15.10
C GLU A 17 -15.35 -17.36 -15.93
N ILE A 18 -15.80 -18.54 -15.51
CA ILE A 18 -16.91 -19.27 -16.18
C ILE A 18 -18.21 -18.47 -16.09
N MET A 19 -18.51 -17.87 -14.93
CA MET A 19 -19.71 -17.05 -14.75
C MET A 19 -19.67 -15.82 -15.67
N LEU A 20 -18.53 -15.11 -15.72
CA LEU A 20 -18.35 -13.95 -16.59
C LEU A 20 -18.43 -14.32 -18.07
N ALA A 21 -17.89 -15.47 -18.48
CA ALA A 21 -17.92 -15.91 -19.87
C ALA A 21 -19.34 -16.27 -20.35
N ASN A 22 -20.22 -16.71 -19.44
CA ASN A 22 -21.60 -17.10 -19.75
C ASN A 22 -22.62 -15.97 -19.56
N ASP A 23 -22.19 -14.79 -19.11
CA ASP A 23 -23.09 -13.65 -18.89
C ASP A 23 -23.18 -12.80 -20.17
N GLU A 24 -24.27 -12.98 -20.92
CA GLU A 24 -24.54 -12.27 -22.18
C GLU A 24 -24.83 -10.77 -21.98
N THR A 25 -25.01 -10.31 -20.75
CA THR A 25 -25.24 -8.88 -20.46
C THR A 25 -23.93 -8.08 -20.36
N LEU A 26 -22.80 -8.76 -20.21
CA LEU A 26 -21.49 -8.13 -20.14
C LEU A 26 -21.01 -7.69 -21.52
N ASN A 27 -20.38 -6.51 -21.56
CA ASN A 27 -19.75 -5.96 -22.76
C ASN A 27 -18.28 -5.60 -22.49
N LYS A 28 -17.61 -5.03 -23.50
CA LYS A 28 -16.21 -4.60 -23.46
C LYS A 28 -16.07 -3.09 -23.65
N GLU A 29 -17.11 -2.34 -23.31
CA GLU A 29 -17.08 -0.89 -23.35
C GLU A 29 -16.10 -0.33 -22.31
N TYR A 30 -15.74 0.94 -22.48
CA TYR A 30 -14.92 1.63 -21.50
C TYR A 30 -15.62 1.70 -20.13
N LEU A 31 -14.86 1.38 -19.09
CA LEU A 31 -15.29 1.62 -17.71
C LEU A 31 -15.26 3.13 -17.39
N PRO A 32 -15.97 3.57 -16.34
CA PRO A 32 -15.78 4.90 -15.78
C PRO A 32 -14.31 5.17 -15.43
N VAL A 33 -13.92 6.45 -15.40
CA VAL A 33 -12.53 6.88 -15.12
C VAL A 33 -11.99 6.34 -13.78
N LEU A 34 -12.87 6.22 -12.78
CA LEU A 34 -12.52 5.68 -11.45
C LEU A 34 -12.57 4.14 -11.39
N GLY A 35 -12.88 3.49 -12.50
CA GLY A 35 -13.03 2.04 -12.61
C GLY A 35 -14.45 1.54 -12.35
N LEU A 36 -14.56 0.23 -12.13
CA LEU A 36 -15.81 -0.45 -11.86
C LEU A 36 -16.22 -0.25 -10.39
N GLU A 37 -17.36 0.39 -10.15
CA GLU A 37 -17.84 0.71 -8.79
C GLU A 37 -17.96 -0.53 -7.88
N GLY A 38 -18.48 -1.64 -8.42
CA GLY A 38 -18.58 -2.89 -7.67
C GLY A 38 -17.22 -3.42 -7.22
N PHE A 39 -16.19 -3.25 -8.05
CA PHE A 39 -14.82 -3.64 -7.71
C PHE A 39 -14.24 -2.74 -6.63
N THR A 40 -14.27 -1.41 -6.82
CA THR A 40 -13.68 -0.46 -5.86
C THR A 40 -14.37 -0.50 -4.50
N SER A 41 -15.70 -0.65 -4.47
CA SER A 41 -16.49 -0.81 -3.23
C SER A 41 -16.13 -2.10 -2.49
N ALA A 42 -16.03 -3.23 -3.21
CA ALA A 42 -15.65 -4.51 -2.63
C ALA A 42 -14.21 -4.50 -2.08
N SER A 43 -13.24 -3.98 -2.84
CA SER A 43 -11.84 -3.83 -2.43
C SER A 43 -11.71 -2.94 -1.19
N THR A 44 -12.45 -1.84 -1.12
CA THR A 44 -12.45 -0.92 0.03
C THR A 44 -12.98 -1.60 1.29
N LYS A 45 -14.09 -2.34 1.18
CA LYS A 45 -14.68 -3.09 2.30
C LYS A 45 -13.78 -4.23 2.75
N MET A 46 -13.08 -4.88 1.83
CA MET A 46 -12.10 -5.92 2.17
C MET A 46 -10.94 -5.34 2.99
N LEU A 47 -10.40 -4.19 2.59
CA LEU A 47 -9.26 -3.56 3.27
C LEU A 47 -9.63 -2.94 4.62
N LEU A 48 -10.72 -2.16 4.68
CA LEU A 48 -11.08 -1.37 5.86
C LEU A 48 -12.10 -2.06 6.78
N GLY A 49 -12.70 -3.16 6.32
CA GLY A 49 -13.82 -3.83 6.97
C GLY A 49 -15.19 -3.21 6.60
N GLY A 50 -16.20 -4.07 6.43
CA GLY A 50 -17.56 -3.63 6.03
C GLY A 50 -18.26 -2.69 7.02
N GLY A 51 -17.86 -2.72 8.30
CA GLY A 51 -18.35 -1.82 9.36
C GLY A 51 -17.48 -0.58 9.58
N SER A 52 -16.57 -0.26 8.66
CA SER A 52 -15.64 0.87 8.82
C SER A 52 -16.38 2.19 8.97
N LYS A 53 -16.09 2.90 10.07
CA LYS A 53 -16.58 4.26 10.31
C LYS A 53 -16.12 5.24 9.22
N ALA A 54 -14.92 5.05 8.66
CA ALA A 54 -14.43 5.91 7.59
C ALA A 54 -15.28 5.78 6.31
N ILE A 55 -15.76 4.57 6.00
CA ILE A 55 -16.69 4.34 4.89
C ILE A 55 -18.05 4.99 5.22
N ALA A 56 -18.61 4.73 6.40
CA ALA A 56 -19.91 5.28 6.81
C ALA A 56 -19.95 6.82 6.85
N GLU A 57 -18.82 7.46 7.16
CA GLU A 57 -18.68 8.91 7.20
C GLU A 57 -18.29 9.54 5.85
N GLY A 58 -18.20 8.76 4.76
CA GLY A 58 -17.85 9.27 3.44
C GLY A 58 -16.42 9.80 3.32
N LYS A 59 -15.49 9.33 4.17
CA LYS A 59 -14.09 9.76 4.22
C LYS A 59 -13.15 8.92 3.35
N VAL A 60 -13.70 8.00 2.57
CA VAL A 60 -12.94 7.08 1.73
C VAL A 60 -13.28 7.35 0.27
N ILE A 61 -12.24 7.56 -0.53
CA ILE A 61 -12.30 7.60 -1.98
C ILE A 61 -11.53 6.39 -2.49
N SER A 62 -12.07 5.72 -3.50
CA SER A 62 -11.43 4.56 -4.12
C SER A 62 -11.44 4.71 -5.64
N THR A 63 -10.34 4.29 -6.26
CA THR A 63 -10.19 4.26 -7.71
C THR A 63 -9.50 2.95 -8.10
N GLN A 64 -9.95 2.34 -9.18
CA GLN A 64 -9.31 1.15 -9.73
C GLN A 64 -7.99 1.53 -10.40
N THR A 65 -6.96 0.74 -10.16
CA THR A 65 -5.62 0.96 -10.73
C THR A 65 -5.05 -0.34 -11.29
N LEU A 66 -3.92 -0.22 -12.00
CA LEU A 66 -3.18 -1.37 -12.51
C LEU A 66 -2.39 -2.05 -11.38
N SER A 67 -3.11 -2.82 -10.56
CA SER A 67 -2.56 -3.54 -9.40
C SER A 67 -1.84 -2.60 -8.41
N GLY A 68 -1.01 -3.15 -7.52
CA GLY A 68 -0.29 -2.39 -6.49
C GLY A 68 0.67 -1.35 -7.07
N THR A 69 1.39 -1.68 -8.14
CA THR A 69 2.29 -0.72 -8.81
C THR A 69 1.55 0.50 -9.36
N GLY A 70 0.40 0.27 -10.00
CA GLY A 70 -0.47 1.35 -10.48
C GLY A 70 -1.05 2.19 -9.33
N ALA A 71 -1.44 1.54 -8.23
CA ALA A 71 -1.91 2.23 -7.03
C ALA A 71 -0.84 3.16 -6.45
N LEU A 72 0.39 2.65 -6.26
CA LEU A 72 1.53 3.43 -5.78
C LEU A 72 1.86 4.58 -6.73
N ARG A 73 1.83 4.36 -8.04
CA ARG A 73 2.09 5.40 -9.03
C ARG A 73 1.07 6.54 -8.95
N VAL A 74 -0.23 6.21 -8.95
CA VAL A 74 -1.30 7.21 -8.85
C VAL A 74 -1.21 7.97 -7.53
N ALA A 75 -0.99 7.27 -6.42
CA ALA A 75 -0.86 7.91 -5.11
C ALA A 75 0.35 8.84 -5.03
N ALA A 76 1.52 8.40 -5.52
CA ALA A 76 2.73 9.21 -5.55
C ALA A 76 2.55 10.46 -6.43
N GLU A 77 1.96 10.33 -7.63
CA GLU A 77 1.73 11.50 -8.49
C GLU A 77 0.73 12.47 -7.89
N PHE A 78 -0.32 11.98 -7.24
CA PHE A 78 -1.26 12.85 -6.54
C PHE A 78 -0.58 13.60 -5.39
N LEU A 79 0.18 12.90 -4.55
CA LEU A 79 0.90 13.49 -3.42
C LEU A 79 1.95 14.51 -3.88
N SER A 80 2.70 14.21 -4.93
CA SER A 80 3.72 15.13 -5.46
C SER A 80 3.11 16.32 -6.19
N LYS A 81 2.26 16.07 -7.20
CA LYS A 81 1.82 17.11 -8.15
C LYS A 81 0.63 17.93 -7.64
N GLN A 82 -0.25 17.34 -6.84
CA GLN A 82 -1.47 18.00 -6.37
C GLN A 82 -1.34 18.49 -4.93
N MET A 83 -0.56 17.77 -4.12
CA MET A 83 -0.42 18.06 -2.68
C MET A 83 0.96 18.62 -2.31
N ASN A 84 1.88 18.78 -3.27
CA ASN A 84 3.23 19.36 -3.10
C ASN A 84 4.11 18.63 -2.07
N PHE A 85 3.92 17.32 -1.88
CA PHE A 85 4.85 16.50 -1.12
C PHE A 85 6.14 16.28 -1.92
N ASN A 86 7.30 16.34 -1.25
CA ASN A 86 8.60 16.18 -1.91
C ASN A 86 9.51 15.13 -1.29
N THR A 87 9.40 14.91 0.03
CA THR A 87 10.19 13.91 0.75
C THR A 87 9.38 12.65 0.94
N PHE A 88 9.99 11.50 0.64
CA PHE A 88 9.42 10.19 0.94
C PHE A 88 10.43 9.28 1.61
N TYR A 89 9.92 8.37 2.43
CA TYR A 89 10.71 7.35 3.10
C TYR A 89 10.16 5.96 2.77
N TYR A 90 11.07 5.02 2.59
CA TYR A 90 10.78 3.59 2.55
C TYR A 90 11.73 2.83 3.48
N SER A 91 11.42 1.60 3.83
CA SER A 91 12.30 0.77 4.66
C SER A 91 13.63 0.50 3.96
N ALA A 92 14.74 0.51 4.71
CA ALA A 92 16.09 0.27 4.17
C ALA A 92 16.21 -1.06 3.40
N GLN A 93 15.40 -2.05 3.78
CA GLN A 93 15.08 -3.23 2.99
C GLN A 93 13.64 -3.09 2.54
N THR A 94 13.37 -3.18 1.24
CA THR A 94 12.02 -2.99 0.72
C THR A 94 11.85 -3.68 -0.63
N TRP A 95 10.63 -3.64 -1.18
CA TRP A 95 10.39 -3.99 -2.57
C TRP A 95 11.12 -3.00 -3.49
N GLU A 96 11.98 -3.51 -4.36
CA GLU A 96 12.97 -2.76 -5.14
C GLU A 96 12.40 -1.55 -5.92
N ASN A 97 11.12 -1.61 -6.30
CA ASN A 97 10.50 -0.58 -7.12
C ASN A 97 10.00 0.64 -6.34
N HIS A 98 9.93 0.61 -5.01
CA HIS A 98 9.38 1.74 -4.22
C HIS A 98 10.08 3.06 -4.54
N GLY A 99 11.41 3.08 -4.52
CA GLY A 99 12.19 4.28 -4.84
C GLY A 99 11.93 4.78 -6.25
N LEU A 100 11.98 3.89 -7.24
CA LEU A 100 11.79 4.24 -8.66
C LEU A 100 10.40 4.81 -8.95
N ILE A 101 9.36 4.23 -8.36
CA ILE A 101 7.97 4.69 -8.55
C ILE A 101 7.83 6.15 -8.08
N PHE A 102 8.31 6.46 -6.87
CA PHE A 102 8.16 7.78 -6.26
C PHE A 102 9.03 8.84 -6.94
N MET A 103 10.28 8.51 -7.27
CA MET A 103 11.15 9.43 -8.03
C MET A 103 10.53 9.75 -9.40
N ASN A 104 10.02 8.75 -10.12
CA ASN A 104 9.39 8.96 -11.42
C ASN A 104 8.01 9.66 -11.34
N ALA A 105 7.42 9.78 -10.14
CA ALA A 105 6.17 10.48 -9.90
C ALA A 105 6.35 11.98 -9.58
N GLY A 106 7.59 12.43 -9.33
CA GLY A 106 7.93 13.83 -9.10
C GLY A 106 8.55 14.14 -7.73
N PHE A 107 8.74 13.15 -6.86
CA PHE A 107 9.49 13.34 -5.61
C PHE A 107 10.98 13.52 -5.92
N THR A 108 11.66 14.44 -5.22
CA THR A 108 13.10 14.66 -5.39
C THR A 108 13.94 14.29 -4.17
N ASP A 109 13.32 13.92 -3.04
CA ASP A 109 14.01 13.64 -1.78
C ASP A 109 13.60 12.26 -1.24
N GLY A 110 14.18 11.21 -1.85
CA GLY A 110 14.00 9.82 -1.44
C GLY A 110 14.96 9.43 -0.33
N ARG A 111 14.41 8.88 0.77
CA ARG A 111 15.17 8.50 1.97
C ARG A 111 14.76 7.12 2.46
N THR A 112 15.56 6.56 3.35
CA THR A 112 15.26 5.28 4.00
C THR A 112 15.13 5.42 5.51
N TYR A 113 14.26 4.62 6.12
CA TYR A 113 14.27 4.39 7.58
C TYR A 113 14.80 3.00 7.91
N ARG A 114 15.46 2.85 9.06
CA ARG A 114 15.95 1.56 9.55
C ARG A 114 14.80 0.61 9.82
N TYR A 115 14.97 -0.65 9.42
CA TYR A 115 13.92 -1.66 9.54
C TYR A 115 14.45 -3.02 9.98
N TRP A 116 15.45 -3.60 9.31
CA TRP A 116 15.97 -4.93 9.65
C TRP A 116 17.26 -4.88 10.47
N ASP A 117 17.28 -5.58 11.60
CA ASP A 117 18.48 -5.91 12.37
C ASP A 117 19.00 -7.28 11.93
N ALA A 118 20.11 -7.31 11.19
CA ALA A 118 20.69 -8.54 10.65
C ALA A 118 21.29 -9.46 11.71
N GLU A 119 21.75 -8.90 12.83
CA GLU A 119 22.33 -9.68 13.93
C GLU A 119 21.24 -10.36 14.74
N LYS A 120 20.20 -9.60 15.12
CA LYS A 120 19.06 -10.12 15.89
C LYS A 120 18.02 -10.84 15.03
N ARG A 121 18.10 -10.70 13.71
CA ARG A 121 17.14 -11.22 12.72
C ARG A 121 15.71 -10.82 13.05
N CYS A 122 15.52 -9.55 13.38
CA CYS A 122 14.23 -8.98 13.72
C CYS A 122 14.15 -7.51 13.28
N ILE A 123 13.05 -6.85 13.60
CA ILE A 123 12.90 -5.43 13.30
C ILE A 123 13.78 -4.60 14.23
N ASP A 124 14.60 -3.70 13.67
CA ASP A 124 15.26 -2.60 14.39
C ASP A 124 14.22 -1.52 14.74
N PHE A 125 13.37 -1.82 15.71
CA PHE A 125 12.22 -0.98 16.04
C PHE A 125 12.65 0.37 16.64
N GLU A 126 13.72 0.39 17.45
CA GLU A 126 14.26 1.64 18.00
C GLU A 126 14.88 2.52 16.90
N GLY A 127 15.57 1.90 15.93
CA GLY A 127 16.06 2.62 14.76
C GLY A 127 14.93 3.19 13.93
N PHE A 128 13.90 2.39 13.66
CA PHE A 128 12.70 2.81 12.94
C PHE A 128 12.03 4.03 13.60
N LYS A 129 11.76 3.95 14.91
CA LYS A 129 11.18 5.07 15.67
C LYS A 129 12.06 6.32 15.62
N LYS A 130 13.37 6.18 15.79
CA LYS A 130 14.31 7.31 15.76
C LYS A 130 14.30 7.99 14.39
N ASP A 131 14.22 7.24 13.30
CA ASP A 131 14.23 7.82 11.96
C ASP A 131 12.90 8.55 11.66
N LEU A 132 11.76 7.99 12.07
CA LEU A 132 10.47 8.70 11.95
C LEU A 132 10.41 9.97 12.83
N ASN A 133 10.99 9.94 14.03
CA ASN A 133 11.12 11.13 14.87
C ASN A 133 12.11 12.17 14.34
N ASN A 134 12.91 11.86 13.33
CA ASN A 134 13.80 12.82 12.69
C ASN A 134 13.34 13.20 11.27
N ALA A 135 12.29 12.54 10.76
CA ALA A 135 11.71 12.89 9.47
C ALA A 135 11.12 14.32 9.52
N PRO A 136 11.26 15.09 8.42
CA PRO A 136 10.61 16.39 8.30
C PRO A 136 9.09 16.24 8.30
N GLU A 137 8.37 17.24 8.82
CA GLU A 137 6.90 17.28 8.70
C GLU A 137 6.48 17.15 7.22
N ASN A 138 5.32 16.56 6.98
CA ASN A 138 4.82 16.26 5.62
C ASN A 138 5.72 15.31 4.81
N ALA A 139 6.59 14.49 5.42
CA ALA A 139 7.21 13.38 4.69
C ALA A 139 6.19 12.24 4.47
N VAL A 140 6.19 11.64 3.27
CA VAL A 140 5.41 10.43 2.98
C VAL A 140 6.16 9.20 3.47
N ILE A 141 5.53 8.39 4.32
CA ILE A 141 6.12 7.17 4.87
C ILE A 141 5.45 5.97 4.23
N ILE A 142 6.18 5.27 3.36
CA ILE A 142 5.74 4.04 2.71
C ILE A 142 5.88 2.89 3.70
N LEU A 143 4.76 2.23 4.02
CA LEU A 143 4.65 1.16 5.01
C LEU A 143 4.11 -0.10 4.35
N HIS A 144 4.74 -1.24 4.56
CA HIS A 144 4.14 -2.53 4.20
C HIS A 144 3.05 -2.84 5.23
N GLY A 145 1.82 -3.13 4.76
CA GLY A 145 0.69 -3.42 5.66
C GLY A 145 0.91 -4.68 6.49
N CYS A 146 1.49 -5.71 5.88
CA CYS A 146 1.99 -6.94 6.49
C CYS A 146 2.89 -7.68 5.48
N ALA A 147 3.44 -8.82 5.88
CA ALA A 147 4.27 -9.69 5.07
C ALA A 147 5.40 -8.93 4.35
N HIS A 148 6.13 -8.10 5.11
CA HIS A 148 7.14 -7.18 4.58
C HIS A 148 8.02 -7.83 3.50
N ASN A 149 8.07 -7.24 2.32
CA ASN A 149 8.95 -7.67 1.25
C ASN A 149 10.27 -6.86 1.31
N PRO A 150 11.45 -7.49 1.50
CA PRO A 150 11.74 -8.93 1.38
C PRO A 150 11.92 -9.68 2.71
N THR A 151 11.78 -9.01 3.87
CA THR A 151 12.28 -9.58 5.14
C THR A 151 11.32 -10.60 5.77
N GLY A 152 10.03 -10.54 5.43
CA GLY A 152 8.95 -11.31 6.06
C GLY A 152 8.72 -10.96 7.54
N SER A 153 9.31 -9.87 8.04
CA SER A 153 9.22 -9.47 9.45
C SER A 153 8.32 -8.26 9.61
N ASP A 154 7.28 -8.36 10.44
CA ASP A 154 6.27 -7.32 10.61
C ASP A 154 6.25 -6.76 12.04
N PRO A 155 5.89 -5.47 12.23
CA PRO A 155 5.69 -4.91 13.56
C PRO A 155 4.54 -5.61 14.28
N THR A 156 4.67 -5.78 15.60
CA THR A 156 3.57 -6.23 16.44
C THR A 156 2.44 -5.18 16.49
N GLN A 157 1.27 -5.56 17.01
CA GLN A 157 0.17 -4.62 17.16
C GLN A 157 0.52 -3.43 18.07
N GLU A 158 1.30 -3.67 19.12
CA GLU A 158 1.80 -2.66 20.06
C GLU A 158 2.78 -1.71 19.37
N GLN A 159 3.68 -2.26 18.57
CA GLN A 159 4.60 -1.47 17.75
C GLN A 159 3.87 -0.61 16.72
N TRP A 160 2.82 -1.14 16.07
CA TRP A 160 1.97 -0.36 15.18
C TRP A 160 1.25 0.79 15.89
N LYS A 161 0.75 0.58 17.12
CA LYS A 161 0.15 1.66 17.93
C LYS A 161 1.18 2.76 18.21
N GLU A 162 2.41 2.41 18.57
CA GLU A 162 3.49 3.37 18.78
C GLU A 162 3.84 4.15 17.49
N LEU A 163 4.01 3.47 16.37
CA LEU A 163 4.28 4.10 15.07
C LEU A 163 3.16 5.07 14.66
N ALA A 164 1.90 4.68 14.87
CA ALA A 164 0.76 5.55 14.59
C ALA A 164 0.80 6.86 15.42
N GLN A 165 1.22 6.80 16.69
CA GLN A 165 1.41 7.99 17.51
C GLN A 165 2.54 8.88 17.01
N ILE A 166 3.67 8.29 16.58
CA ILE A 166 4.79 9.05 16.03
C ILE A 166 4.36 9.73 14.72
N ILE A 167 3.77 9.00 13.79
CA ILE A 167 3.28 9.52 12.51
C ILE A 167 2.33 10.70 12.73
N LYS A 168 1.37 10.55 13.66
CA LYS A 168 0.42 11.61 13.99
C LYS A 168 1.11 12.83 14.61
N SER A 169 1.97 12.64 15.62
CA SER A 169 2.61 13.76 16.34
C SER A 169 3.61 14.52 15.46
N ARG A 170 4.26 13.83 14.54
CA ARG A 170 5.24 14.38 13.58
C ARG A 170 4.61 14.90 12.29
N LYS A 171 3.27 14.84 12.16
CA LYS A 171 2.53 15.21 10.95
C LYS A 171 3.10 14.56 9.68
N LEU A 172 3.43 13.28 9.79
CA LEU A 172 3.89 12.48 8.65
C LEU A 172 2.68 11.91 7.92
N PHE A 173 2.83 11.63 6.62
CA PHE A 173 1.76 11.07 5.81
C PHE A 173 1.98 9.56 5.63
N PRO A 174 1.18 8.69 6.26
CA PRO A 174 1.31 7.25 6.09
C PRO A 174 0.73 6.82 4.74
N LEU A 175 1.50 6.03 3.98
CA LEU A 175 1.05 5.38 2.76
C LEU A 175 1.29 3.87 2.89
N PHE A 176 0.21 3.08 2.96
CA PHE A 176 0.29 1.64 3.12
C PHE A 176 0.31 0.93 1.76
N ASP A 177 1.32 0.09 1.55
CA ASP A 177 1.37 -0.91 0.49
C ASP A 177 0.87 -2.26 1.05
N CYS A 178 -0.25 -2.75 0.50
CA CYS A 178 -0.93 -3.96 0.94
C CYS A 178 -1.08 -4.92 -0.26
N ALA A 179 0.01 -5.63 -0.59
CA ALA A 179 0.10 -6.55 -1.72
C ALA A 179 -0.20 -8.01 -1.37
#